data_AF-A0A4Z2HLF0-F1
#
_entry.id   AF-A0A4Z2HLF0-F1
#
_cell.length_a   1.000
_cell.length_b   1.000
_cell.length_c   1.000
_cell.angle_alpha   90.00
_cell.angle_beta   90.00
_cell.angle_gamma   90.00
#
_symmetry.space_group_name_H-M   'P 1'
#
loop_
_entity.id
_entity.type
_entity.pdbx_description
1 polymer ?
#
loop_
_entity_poly.entity_id
_entity_poly.type
_entity_poly.pdbx_seq_one_letter_code
_entity_poly.pdbx_strand_id
1 'polypeptide(L)'
;MQIRSVVLEGTESLVDSARSLGYLTGGTDTVDEPLPSQDCSLAALCEMAKGLPLVADEEQEACVQLLVAEDGRTSHVDLFSRVTESRADWATVVPLMGEEYVIPPHTAFLLSDVTRIQPLVHSLASPNCLVVTWVTNRPSHLRFVRDELYPHWGVDVVAEWFWVKVTTSGQFVFPLDSHHKKPYEVLVLGRYRSAADDATSSSGTSEVPVEDQRLIVSVPSALHSQKPSLSEVLKPHVAAGAECLELFARSLQPGWTSWGNEVLKFQHASYFTLTPAADGADDPDEEPAVTPGSTSSPGESSLMADRQHLS
;
A
#
# COMPACT_ATOMS: atom_id res chain seq x y z
N MET A 1 29.14 7.79 9.50
CA MET A 1 28.57 8.87 8.68
C MET A 1 27.34 9.42 9.41
N GLN A 2 27.16 10.73 9.54
CA GLN A 2 26.13 11.29 10.42
C GLN A 2 24.84 11.59 9.64
N ILE A 3 24.13 10.54 9.23
CA ILE A 3 22.81 10.58 8.54
C ILE A 3 21.82 11.58 9.15
N ARG A 4 21.99 11.85 10.46
CA ARG A 4 21.23 12.85 11.20
C ARG A 4 21.24 14.24 10.57
N SER A 5 22.39 14.73 10.10
CA SER A 5 22.45 16.09 9.50
C SER A 5 21.71 16.13 8.17
N VAL A 6 21.91 15.11 7.33
CA VAL A 6 21.23 14.97 6.03
C VAL A 6 19.72 14.97 6.22
N VAL A 7 19.20 14.13 7.13
CA VAL A 7 17.76 14.06 7.40
C VAL A 7 17.23 15.39 7.95
N LEU A 8 17.95 16.04 8.86
CA LEU A 8 17.50 17.29 9.47
C LEU A 8 17.43 18.43 8.44
N GLU A 9 18.56 18.72 7.79
CA GLU A 9 18.71 19.84 6.84
C GLU A 9 17.86 19.62 5.59
N GLY A 10 17.86 18.40 5.05
CA GLY A 10 17.09 18.07 3.86
C GLY A 10 15.58 18.07 4.09
N THR A 11 15.13 17.65 5.28
CA THR A 11 13.68 17.71 5.61
C THR A 11 13.22 19.16 5.77
N GLU A 12 14.02 20.00 6.43
CA GLU A 12 13.69 21.43 6.62
C GLU A 12 13.46 22.11 5.27
N SER A 13 14.38 21.96 4.32
CA SER A 13 14.27 22.54 2.97
C SER A 13 13.02 22.06 2.21
N LEU A 14 12.71 20.76 2.28
CA LEU A 14 11.54 20.19 1.61
C LEU A 14 10.22 20.62 2.26
N VAL A 15 10.17 20.67 3.59
CA VAL A 15 8.99 21.11 4.35
C VAL A 15 8.70 22.58 4.08
N ASP A 16 9.71 23.44 4.05
CA ASP A 16 9.52 24.86 3.77
C ASP A 16 9.00 25.09 2.34
N SER A 17 9.54 24.35 1.38
CA SER A 17 9.05 24.35 -0.01
C SER A 17 7.59 23.89 -0.07
N ALA A 18 7.26 22.78 0.58
CA ALA A 18 5.90 22.23 0.61
C ALA A 18 4.89 23.16 1.28
N ARG A 19 5.28 23.85 2.38
CA ARG A 19 4.46 24.88 3.02
C ARG A 19 4.22 26.08 2.11
N SER A 20 5.26 26.54 1.41
CA SER A 20 5.13 27.68 0.48
C SER A 20 4.16 27.41 -0.67
N LEU A 21 4.02 26.13 -1.06
CA LEU A 21 3.09 25.64 -2.08
C LEU A 21 1.72 25.22 -1.51
N GLY A 22 1.51 25.31 -0.19
CA GLY A 22 0.25 24.97 0.46
C GLY A 22 -0.01 23.47 0.65
N TYR A 23 0.98 22.60 0.44
CA TYR A 23 0.83 21.15 0.66
C TYR A 23 0.84 20.76 2.14
N LEU A 24 1.44 21.59 3.00
CA LEU A 24 1.48 21.38 4.45
C LEU A 24 0.81 22.59 5.13
N THR A 25 -0.45 22.42 5.49
CA THR A 25 -1.29 23.50 6.03
C THR A 25 -1.37 23.48 7.55
N GLY A 26 -0.99 22.38 8.21
CA GLY A 26 -1.05 22.23 9.66
C GLY A 26 -2.46 22.23 10.25
N GLY A 27 -3.51 22.14 9.42
CA GLY A 27 -4.86 21.91 9.90
C GLY A 27 -4.92 20.57 10.65
N THR A 28 -5.65 20.53 11.77
CA THR A 28 -6.09 19.26 12.33
C THR A 28 -7.03 18.65 11.30
N ASP A 29 -6.63 17.55 10.66
CA ASP A 29 -7.57 16.70 9.92
C ASP A 29 -8.57 16.16 10.96
N THR A 30 -9.68 16.87 11.16
CA THR A 30 -10.79 16.46 12.03
C THR A 30 -11.70 15.46 11.33
N VAL A 31 -11.26 14.87 10.22
CA VAL A 31 -11.97 13.78 9.57
C VAL A 31 -11.58 12.52 10.31
N ASP A 32 -12.31 12.21 11.39
CA ASP A 32 -12.44 10.84 11.91
C ASP A 32 -13.19 10.03 10.83
N GLU A 33 -12.55 9.81 9.68
CA GLU A 33 -13.07 8.90 8.67
C GLU A 33 -12.78 7.49 9.19
N PRO A 34 -13.80 6.69 9.51
CA PRO A 34 -13.57 5.34 9.98
C PRO A 34 -12.86 4.58 8.87
N LEU A 35 -11.59 4.27 9.08
CA LEU A 35 -10.83 3.42 8.16
C LEU A 35 -11.59 2.10 7.99
N PRO A 36 -11.69 1.56 6.77
CA PRO A 36 -12.31 0.26 6.57
C PRO A 36 -11.64 -0.78 7.47
N SER A 37 -12.37 -1.30 8.45
CA SER A 37 -11.89 -2.29 9.42
C SER A 37 -11.91 -3.70 8.83
N GLN A 38 -11.72 -3.85 7.52
CA GLN A 38 -11.80 -5.16 6.88
C GLN A 38 -10.54 -5.96 7.21
N ASP A 39 -10.74 -7.01 8.01
CA ASP A 39 -9.82 -8.12 8.11
C ASP A 39 -9.74 -8.77 6.71
N CYS A 40 -8.66 -8.45 6.00
CA CYS A 40 -8.43 -8.93 4.64
C CYS A 40 -8.16 -10.45 4.66
N SER A 41 -9.08 -11.24 4.10
CA SER A 41 -8.98 -12.71 4.05
C SER A 41 -8.03 -13.23 2.96
N LEU A 42 -7.46 -12.34 2.13
CA LEU A 42 -6.57 -12.69 1.00
C LEU A 42 -5.40 -13.58 1.41
N ALA A 43 -4.75 -13.27 2.55
CA ALA A 43 -3.64 -14.07 3.04
C ALA A 43 -4.10 -15.49 3.42
N ALA A 44 -5.27 -15.63 4.06
CA ALA A 44 -5.83 -16.94 4.40
C ALA A 44 -6.23 -17.74 3.15
N LEU A 45 -6.74 -17.07 2.11
CA LEU A 45 -7.01 -17.69 0.81
C LEU A 45 -5.72 -18.21 0.16
N CYS A 46 -4.63 -17.42 0.21
CA CYS A 46 -3.32 -17.85 -0.27
C CYS A 46 -2.78 -19.07 0.48
N GLU A 47 -2.92 -19.11 1.81
CA GLU A 47 -2.52 -20.26 2.63
C GLU A 47 -3.29 -21.52 2.23
N MET A 48 -4.61 -21.42 2.04
CA MET A 48 -5.42 -22.56 1.56
C MET A 48 -4.99 -23.00 0.16
N ALA A 49 -4.66 -22.06 -0.72
CA ALA A 49 -4.21 -22.34 -2.08
C ALA A 49 -2.86 -23.09 -2.14
N LYS A 50 -2.04 -23.06 -1.08
CA LYS A 50 -0.78 -23.86 -1.00
C LYS A 50 -1.02 -25.36 -1.11
N GLY A 51 -2.19 -25.84 -0.70
CA GLY A 51 -2.58 -27.25 -0.80
C GLY A 51 -2.97 -27.69 -2.22
N LEU A 52 -3.10 -26.77 -3.17
CA LEU A 52 -3.45 -27.09 -4.56
C LEU A 52 -2.24 -27.74 -5.27
N PRO A 53 -2.47 -28.82 -6.05
CA PRO A 53 -1.41 -29.46 -6.82
C PRO A 53 -0.71 -28.43 -7.72
N LEU A 54 0.62 -28.44 -7.73
CA LEU A 54 1.36 -27.74 -8.77
C LEU A 54 1.04 -28.44 -10.09
N VAL A 55 0.56 -27.70 -11.08
CA VAL A 55 0.34 -28.23 -12.43
C VAL A 55 1.69 -28.80 -12.89
N ALA A 56 1.72 -30.09 -13.26
CA ALA A 56 2.94 -30.73 -13.73
C ALA A 56 3.48 -29.97 -14.95
N ASP A 57 4.81 -29.93 -15.10
CA ASP A 57 5.57 -29.16 -16.12
C ASP A 57 5.18 -29.38 -17.60
N GLU A 58 4.16 -30.19 -17.90
CA GLU A 58 3.83 -30.66 -19.24
C GLU A 58 2.72 -29.86 -19.95
N GLU A 59 1.97 -29.00 -19.25
CA GLU A 59 0.99 -28.08 -19.87
C GLU A 59 1.34 -26.64 -19.55
N GLN A 60 2.28 -26.09 -20.33
CA GLN A 60 2.58 -24.66 -20.40
C GLN A 60 1.41 -23.88 -21.04
N GLU A 61 0.19 -24.03 -20.51
CA GLU A 61 -0.87 -23.05 -20.74
C GLU A 61 -0.39 -21.69 -20.22
N ALA A 62 -0.71 -20.62 -20.95
CA ALA A 62 -0.14 -19.30 -20.71
C ALA A 62 -0.20 -18.91 -19.22
N CYS A 63 0.95 -18.64 -18.60
CA CYS A 63 1.06 -18.19 -17.20
C CYS A 63 0.31 -16.86 -16.95
N VAL A 64 -0.16 -16.21 -18.02
CA VAL A 64 -0.91 -14.97 -18.04
C VAL A 64 -2.37 -15.21 -18.44
N GLN A 65 -3.30 -14.52 -17.79
CA GLN A 65 -4.72 -14.44 -18.13
C GLN A 65 -5.19 -12.98 -18.14
N LEU A 66 -6.21 -12.66 -18.93
CA LEU A 66 -6.81 -11.32 -18.98
C LEU A 66 -7.93 -11.22 -17.94
N LEU A 67 -8.00 -10.12 -17.19
CA LEU A 67 -8.99 -9.90 -16.14
C LEU A 67 -10.43 -9.81 -16.68
N VAL A 68 -10.60 -9.15 -17.83
CA VAL A 68 -11.87 -8.99 -18.53
C VAL A 68 -11.67 -9.53 -19.93
N ALA A 69 -12.47 -10.52 -20.34
CA ALA A 69 -12.38 -11.10 -21.68
C ALA A 69 -12.77 -10.05 -22.76
N GLU A 70 -12.42 -10.31 -24.03
CA GLU A 70 -12.73 -9.38 -25.14
C GLU A 70 -14.22 -9.05 -25.29
N ASP A 71 -15.12 -9.87 -24.72
CA ASP A 71 -16.56 -9.66 -24.70
C ASP A 71 -17.07 -8.80 -23.51
N GLY A 72 -16.17 -8.27 -22.68
CA GLY A 72 -16.48 -7.42 -21.54
C GLY A 72 -16.96 -8.15 -20.29
N ARG A 73 -16.96 -9.49 -20.27
CA ARG A 73 -17.31 -10.28 -19.09
C ARG A 73 -16.06 -10.58 -18.25
N THR A 74 -16.21 -10.53 -16.93
CA THR A 74 -15.20 -11.09 -16.02
C THR A 74 -15.24 -12.61 -16.12
N SER A 75 -14.17 -13.19 -16.65
CA SER A 75 -14.00 -14.66 -16.67
C SER A 75 -13.67 -15.16 -15.26
N HIS A 76 -13.96 -16.43 -14.98
CA HIS A 76 -13.46 -17.09 -13.78
C HIS A 76 -11.92 -17.16 -13.86
N VAL A 77 -11.25 -16.27 -13.12
CA VAL A 77 -9.78 -16.08 -13.14
C VAL A 77 -9.10 -16.95 -12.08
N ASP A 78 -8.04 -17.69 -12.46
CA ASP A 78 -7.17 -18.37 -11.49
C ASP A 78 -6.17 -17.35 -10.92
N LEU A 79 -6.53 -16.74 -9.81
CA LEU A 79 -5.72 -15.69 -9.17
C LEU A 79 -4.44 -16.22 -8.50
N PHE A 80 -4.38 -17.54 -8.21
CA PHE A 80 -3.38 -18.12 -7.32
C PHE A 80 -2.17 -18.69 -8.06
N SER A 81 -2.37 -19.10 -9.32
CA SER A 81 -1.32 -19.75 -10.10
C SER A 81 -0.94 -18.98 -11.36
N ARG A 82 -1.73 -17.97 -11.76
CA ARG A 82 -1.53 -17.23 -13.01
C ARG A 82 -1.52 -15.72 -12.79
N VAL A 83 -0.66 -15.03 -13.53
CA VAL A 83 -0.63 -13.57 -13.58
C VAL A 83 -1.89 -13.09 -14.27
N THR A 84 -2.61 -12.18 -13.62
CA THR A 84 -3.84 -11.57 -14.14
C THR A 84 -3.52 -10.16 -14.64
N GLU A 85 -3.79 -9.89 -15.92
CA GLU A 85 -3.55 -8.60 -16.55
C GLU A 85 -4.84 -7.81 -16.75
N SER A 86 -4.82 -6.53 -16.41
CA SER A 86 -5.79 -5.52 -16.82
C SER A 86 -5.15 -4.59 -17.84
N ARG A 87 -5.63 -4.65 -19.09
CA ARG A 87 -5.15 -3.80 -20.20
C ARG A 87 -6.06 -2.60 -20.46
N ALA A 88 -7.07 -2.39 -19.63
CA ALA A 88 -7.98 -1.26 -19.76
C ALA A 88 -7.24 0.07 -19.63
N ASP A 89 -7.68 1.07 -20.40
CA ASP A 89 -7.17 2.45 -20.33
C ASP A 89 -7.75 3.26 -19.14
N TRP A 90 -8.68 2.66 -18.38
CA TRP A 90 -9.36 3.27 -17.23
C TRP A 90 -9.50 2.29 -16.06
N ALA A 91 -9.72 2.81 -14.85
CA ALA A 91 -9.83 2.02 -13.64
C ALA A 91 -11.19 1.29 -13.56
N THR A 92 -11.17 -0.04 -13.47
CA THR A 92 -12.39 -0.87 -13.55
C THR A 92 -12.74 -1.47 -12.19
N VAL A 93 -14.03 -1.47 -11.82
CA VAL A 93 -14.52 -2.23 -10.67
C VAL A 93 -14.83 -3.66 -11.11
N VAL A 94 -14.23 -4.65 -10.46
CA VAL A 94 -14.42 -6.07 -10.79
C VAL A 94 -14.82 -6.87 -9.55
N PRO A 95 -15.80 -7.79 -9.66
CA PRO A 95 -16.10 -8.75 -8.62
C PRO A 95 -15.04 -9.87 -8.63
N LEU A 96 -14.33 -10.07 -7.53
CA LEU A 96 -13.38 -11.16 -7.33
C LEU A 96 -13.59 -11.76 -5.95
N MET A 97 -13.60 -13.09 -5.84
CA MET A 97 -13.73 -13.79 -4.53
C MET A 97 -14.95 -13.35 -3.68
N GLY A 98 -16.02 -12.87 -4.32
CA GLY A 98 -17.24 -12.41 -3.64
C GLY A 98 -17.23 -10.95 -3.20
N GLU A 99 -16.14 -10.21 -3.42
CA GLU A 99 -16.00 -8.79 -3.06
C GLU A 99 -15.70 -7.93 -4.31
N GLU A 100 -15.86 -6.61 -4.20
CA GLU A 100 -15.58 -5.67 -5.29
C GLU A 100 -14.20 -5.01 -5.13
N TYR A 101 -13.43 -5.02 -6.21
CA TYR A 101 -12.10 -4.43 -6.27
C TYR A 101 -11.97 -3.41 -7.41
N VAL A 102 -11.38 -2.26 -7.14
CA VAL A 102 -11.00 -1.24 -8.11
C VAL A 102 -9.62 -1.59 -8.67
N ILE A 103 -9.55 -1.90 -9.94
CA ILE A 103 -8.33 -2.29 -10.65
C ILE A 103 -7.86 -1.11 -11.51
N PRO A 104 -6.69 -0.52 -11.23
CA PRO A 104 -6.14 0.57 -12.05
C PRO A 104 -5.83 0.12 -13.49
N PRO A 105 -5.73 1.08 -14.43
CA PRO A 105 -5.39 0.77 -15.82
C PRO A 105 -3.98 0.21 -15.95
N HIS A 106 -3.77 -0.62 -16.97
CA HIS A 106 -2.47 -1.22 -17.33
C HIS A 106 -1.74 -1.86 -16.14
N THR A 107 -2.44 -2.69 -15.37
CA THR A 107 -1.86 -3.39 -14.22
C THR A 107 -1.76 -4.88 -14.48
N ALA A 108 -0.78 -5.53 -13.87
CA ALA A 108 -0.72 -6.98 -13.79
C ALA A 108 -0.58 -7.39 -12.33
N PHE A 109 -1.15 -8.52 -11.93
CA PHE A 109 -0.98 -9.01 -10.57
C PHE A 109 -1.07 -10.52 -10.40
N LEU A 110 -0.43 -11.01 -9.34
CA LEU A 110 -0.52 -12.40 -8.91
C LEU A 110 -0.83 -12.45 -7.42
N LEU A 111 -1.86 -13.21 -7.02
CA LEU A 111 -2.24 -13.42 -5.63
C LEU A 111 -1.68 -14.76 -5.17
N SER A 112 -0.41 -14.79 -4.76
CA SER A 112 0.20 -16.04 -4.31
C SER A 112 1.27 -15.80 -3.25
N ASP A 113 1.60 -16.86 -2.52
CA ASP A 113 2.73 -16.83 -1.59
C ASP A 113 4.04 -16.77 -2.39
N VAL A 114 4.94 -15.85 -1.98
CA VAL A 114 6.24 -15.63 -2.64
C VAL A 114 7.08 -16.91 -2.75
N THR A 115 6.92 -17.85 -1.81
CA THR A 115 7.63 -19.14 -1.77
C THR A 115 7.23 -20.09 -2.89
N ARG A 116 6.07 -19.87 -3.53
CA ARG A 116 5.62 -20.68 -4.67
C ARG A 116 6.31 -20.30 -5.98
N ILE A 117 7.06 -19.21 -5.98
CA ILE A 117 7.93 -18.84 -7.08
C ILE A 117 9.32 -19.38 -6.79
N GLN A 118 9.69 -20.43 -7.53
CA GLN A 118 11.09 -20.83 -7.64
C GLN A 118 11.89 -19.74 -8.39
N PRO A 119 13.24 -19.70 -8.27
CA PRO A 119 14.01 -18.50 -7.96
C PRO A 119 13.98 -17.44 -9.09
N LEU A 120 12.97 -16.57 -9.04
CA LEU A 120 12.68 -15.63 -10.12
C LEU A 120 13.53 -14.36 -10.11
N VAL A 121 14.38 -14.11 -9.11
CA VAL A 121 15.27 -12.95 -9.18
C VAL A 121 16.22 -13.08 -10.38
N HIS A 122 16.74 -14.29 -10.67
CA HIS A 122 17.62 -14.48 -11.83
C HIS A 122 16.88 -14.57 -13.18
N SER A 123 15.60 -14.90 -13.20
CA SER A 123 14.83 -15.02 -14.44
C SER A 123 13.95 -13.81 -14.76
N LEU A 124 13.68 -12.94 -13.78
CA LEU A 124 12.96 -11.67 -13.97
C LEU A 124 13.89 -10.47 -14.08
N ALA A 125 15.10 -10.55 -13.51
CA ALA A 125 16.02 -9.43 -13.56
C ALA A 125 16.67 -9.34 -14.94
N SER A 126 16.28 -8.32 -15.69
CA SER A 126 17.06 -7.88 -16.84
C SER A 126 18.45 -7.42 -16.38
N PRO A 127 19.52 -7.62 -17.17
CA PRO A 127 20.82 -7.05 -16.87
C PRO A 127 20.70 -5.55 -16.55
N ASN A 128 21.40 -5.10 -15.50
CA ASN A 128 21.38 -3.72 -15.02
C ASN A 128 20.01 -3.20 -14.53
N CYS A 129 19.04 -4.09 -14.25
CA CYS A 129 17.79 -3.67 -13.63
C CYS A 129 18.05 -3.07 -12.23
N LEU A 130 17.21 -2.10 -11.86
CA LEU A 130 17.26 -1.48 -10.55
C LEU A 130 16.47 -2.34 -9.55
N VAL A 131 17.15 -2.81 -8.51
CA VAL A 131 16.56 -3.53 -7.39
C VAL A 131 16.45 -2.57 -6.22
N VAL A 132 15.26 -2.47 -5.63
CA VAL A 132 14.97 -1.55 -4.52
C VAL A 132 14.36 -2.32 -3.37
N THR A 133 14.94 -2.20 -2.17
CA THR A 133 14.48 -2.94 -0.99
C THR A 133 14.24 -2.01 0.17
N TRP A 134 13.00 -2.02 0.68
CA TRP A 134 12.66 -1.38 1.94
C TRP A 134 13.25 -2.17 3.12
N VAL A 135 13.99 -1.49 3.98
CA VAL A 135 14.64 -2.11 5.15
C VAL A 135 14.21 -1.40 6.42
N THR A 136 13.93 -2.18 7.46
CA THR A 136 13.68 -1.62 8.79
C THR A 136 14.93 -0.92 9.33
N ASN A 137 14.81 0.03 10.25
CA ASN A 137 15.96 0.72 10.85
C ASN A 137 16.84 -0.16 11.78
N ARG A 138 16.70 -1.48 11.73
CA ARG A 138 17.55 -2.41 12.45
C ARG A 138 18.87 -2.58 11.69
N PRO A 139 20.03 -2.23 12.28
CA PRO A 139 21.32 -2.33 11.58
C PRO A 139 21.63 -3.74 11.08
N SER A 140 21.15 -4.78 11.77
CA SER A 140 21.31 -6.17 11.33
C SER A 140 20.58 -6.46 10.02
N HIS A 141 19.39 -5.89 9.80
CA HIS A 141 18.64 -6.10 8.55
C HIS A 141 19.30 -5.34 7.39
N LEU A 142 19.83 -4.15 7.66
CA LEU A 142 20.57 -3.38 6.67
C LEU A 142 21.83 -4.13 6.22
N ARG A 143 22.62 -4.65 7.16
CA ARG A 143 23.78 -5.48 6.85
C ARG A 143 23.39 -6.74 6.09
N PHE A 144 22.35 -7.45 6.52
CA PHE A 144 21.88 -8.63 5.79
C PHE A 144 21.55 -8.32 4.34
N VAL A 145 20.81 -7.24 4.06
CA VAL A 145 20.45 -6.87 2.68
C VAL A 145 21.70 -6.53 1.87
N ARG A 146 22.59 -5.69 2.41
CA ARG A 146 23.78 -5.19 1.70
C ARG A 146 24.89 -6.23 1.53
N ASP A 147 25.15 -7.01 2.56
CA ASP A 147 26.35 -7.83 2.69
C ASP A 147 26.08 -9.32 2.43
N GLU A 148 24.81 -9.75 2.44
CA GLU A 148 24.44 -11.15 2.24
C GLU A 148 23.44 -11.32 1.07
N LEU A 149 22.28 -10.67 1.13
CA LEU A 149 21.19 -10.86 0.16
C LEU A 149 21.58 -10.36 -1.24
N TYR A 150 22.03 -9.12 -1.35
CA TYR A 150 22.38 -8.52 -2.63
C TYR A 150 23.57 -9.24 -3.31
N PRO A 151 24.68 -9.52 -2.60
CA PRO A 151 25.75 -10.35 -3.15
C PRO A 151 25.27 -11.74 -3.59
N HIS A 152 24.40 -12.38 -2.82
CA HIS A 152 23.82 -13.68 -3.19
C HIS A 152 22.98 -13.61 -4.47
N TRP A 153 22.32 -12.48 -4.72
CA TRP A 153 21.54 -12.23 -5.94
C TRP A 153 22.37 -11.66 -7.10
N GLY A 154 23.66 -11.40 -6.93
CA GLY A 154 24.47 -10.71 -7.94
C GLY A 154 24.07 -9.25 -8.15
N VAL A 155 23.63 -8.58 -7.07
CA VAL A 155 23.22 -7.17 -7.08
C VAL A 155 24.30 -6.35 -6.39
N ASP A 156 24.79 -5.31 -7.08
CA ASP A 156 25.69 -4.34 -6.48
C ASP A 156 24.90 -3.22 -5.82
N VAL A 157 25.19 -2.90 -4.56
CA VAL A 157 24.58 -1.75 -3.89
C VAL A 157 25.10 -0.46 -4.52
N VAL A 158 24.19 0.42 -4.96
CA VAL A 158 24.53 1.70 -5.60
C VAL A 158 24.14 2.93 -4.76
N ALA A 159 23.13 2.83 -3.91
CA ALA A 159 22.68 3.95 -3.07
C ALA A 159 21.85 3.51 -1.86
N GLU A 160 21.75 4.38 -0.85
CA GLU A 160 20.73 4.35 0.21
C GLU A 160 19.85 5.59 0.14
N TRP A 161 18.54 5.41 0.10
CA TRP A 161 17.56 6.49 0.22
C TRP A 161 16.81 6.40 1.54
N PHE A 162 16.16 7.48 1.95
CA PHE A 162 15.45 7.58 3.21
C PHE A 162 14.04 8.13 3.00
N TRP A 163 13.03 7.38 3.42
CA TRP A 163 11.67 7.91 3.53
C TRP A 163 11.47 8.51 4.91
N VAL A 164 11.40 9.82 4.99
CA VAL A 164 11.17 10.59 6.20
C VAL A 164 9.67 10.90 6.35
N LYS A 165 9.17 10.64 7.55
CA LYS A 165 7.75 10.75 7.92
C LYS A 165 7.53 12.03 8.71
N VAL A 166 6.67 12.88 8.18
CA VAL A 166 6.27 14.15 8.81
C VAL A 166 4.77 14.20 9.05
N THR A 167 4.32 15.11 9.91
CA THR A 167 2.90 15.45 10.10
C THR A 167 2.42 16.38 8.98
N THR A 168 1.12 16.65 8.94
CA THR A 168 0.52 17.69 8.06
C THR A 168 1.03 19.11 8.35
N SER A 169 1.63 19.31 9.53
CA SER A 169 2.33 20.54 9.91
C SER A 169 3.84 20.51 9.58
N GLY A 170 4.35 19.41 8.99
CA GLY A 170 5.75 19.26 8.61
C GLY A 170 6.71 18.92 9.75
N GLN A 171 6.20 18.48 10.91
CA GLN A 171 7.02 18.04 12.04
C GLN A 171 7.32 16.55 11.93
N PHE A 172 8.46 16.06 12.43
CA PHE A 172 8.71 14.63 12.45
C PHE A 172 7.66 13.88 13.28
N VAL A 173 7.18 12.74 12.78
CA VAL A 173 6.23 11.89 13.52
C VAL A 173 6.83 11.28 14.80
N PHE A 174 8.16 11.17 14.85
CA PHE A 174 8.93 10.81 16.05
C PHE A 174 10.19 11.67 16.13
N PRO A 175 10.69 11.99 17.34
CA PRO A 175 11.98 12.66 17.46
C PRO A 175 13.09 11.85 16.78
N LEU A 176 13.97 12.53 16.02
CA LEU A 176 15.07 11.90 15.30
C LEU A 176 16.04 11.14 16.25
N ASP A 177 16.17 11.65 17.48
CA ASP A 177 17.03 11.12 18.54
C ASP A 177 16.35 9.99 19.35
N SER A 178 15.13 9.59 19.01
CA SER A 178 14.42 8.49 19.67
C SER A 178 15.19 7.16 19.54
N HIS A 179 15.29 6.43 20.66
CA HIS A 179 16.00 5.14 20.72
C HIS A 179 15.19 3.97 20.13
N HIS A 180 13.86 4.07 20.11
CA HIS A 180 12.98 2.95 19.76
C HIS A 180 12.35 3.05 18.38
N LYS A 181 12.02 4.27 17.94
CA LYS A 181 11.38 4.52 16.64
C LYS A 181 12.08 5.68 15.96
N LYS A 182 12.46 5.51 14.70
CA LYS A 182 12.98 6.59 13.87
C LYS A 182 11.87 7.18 13.02
N PRO A 183 11.89 8.49 12.73
CA PRO A 183 10.93 9.11 11.83
C PRO A 183 11.26 8.84 10.35
N TYR A 184 12.13 7.87 10.04
CA TYR A 184 12.44 7.51 8.67
C TYR A 184 12.50 6.00 8.49
N GLU A 185 12.45 5.51 7.26
CA GLU A 185 12.78 4.14 6.85
C GLU A 185 13.84 4.16 5.76
N VAL A 186 14.62 3.09 5.63
CA VAL A 186 15.73 3.00 4.68
C VAL A 186 15.30 2.23 3.44
N LEU A 187 15.75 2.72 2.29
CA LEU A 187 15.71 2.05 1.00
C LEU A 187 17.14 1.72 0.60
N VAL A 188 17.44 0.45 0.35
CA VAL A 188 18.69 0.05 -0.29
C VAL A 188 18.40 -0.10 -1.77
N LEU A 189 19.22 0.52 -2.62
CA LEU A 189 19.11 0.46 -4.06
C LEU A 189 20.34 -0.26 -4.61
N GLY A 190 20.13 -1.16 -5.55
CA GLY A 190 21.20 -1.91 -6.20
C GLY A 190 20.94 -2.17 -7.68
N ARG A 191 22.00 -2.56 -8.40
CA ARG A 191 21.93 -2.93 -9.81
C ARG A 191 22.25 -4.41 -9.97
N TYR A 192 21.36 -5.14 -10.62
CA TYR A 192 21.63 -6.53 -10.96
C TYR A 192 22.74 -6.62 -12.02
N ARG A 193 23.75 -7.43 -11.75
CA ARG A 193 24.86 -7.72 -12.66
C ARG A 193 24.67 -9.10 -13.27
N SER A 194 24.60 -9.17 -14.60
CA SER A 194 24.63 -10.46 -15.27
C SER A 194 26.05 -10.98 -15.35
N ALA A 195 26.25 -12.29 -15.23
CA ALA A 195 27.57 -12.92 -15.41
C ALA A 195 28.18 -12.66 -16.82
N ALA A 196 27.35 -12.27 -17.79
CA ALA A 196 27.80 -11.89 -19.13
C ALA A 196 28.40 -10.47 -19.23
N ASP A 197 28.11 -9.58 -18.29
CA ASP A 197 28.56 -8.18 -18.34
C ASP A 197 30.07 -8.03 -18.05
N ASP A 198 30.67 -8.98 -17.32
CA ASP A 198 32.11 -9.00 -17.01
C ASP A 198 32.99 -9.22 -18.26
N ALA A 199 32.45 -9.81 -19.33
CA ALA A 199 33.21 -10.14 -20.55
C ALA A 199 33.15 -9.03 -21.64
N THR A 200 32.23 -8.09 -21.53
CA THR A 200 31.93 -7.09 -22.57
C THR A 200 31.71 -5.71 -21.98
N SER A 201 32.71 -5.18 -21.28
CA SER A 201 32.77 -3.79 -20.80
C SER A 201 32.87 -2.73 -21.93
N SER A 202 32.30 -2.99 -23.11
CA SER A 202 32.32 -2.08 -24.27
C SER A 202 30.98 -1.85 -24.99
N SER A 203 29.84 -2.40 -24.54
CA SER A 203 28.53 -2.05 -25.12
C SER A 203 27.77 -0.98 -24.33
N GLY A 204 28.21 0.26 -24.47
CA GLY A 204 27.37 1.42 -24.83
C GLY A 204 26.16 1.91 -24.01
N THR A 205 25.63 1.20 -23.02
CA THR A 205 24.57 1.77 -22.16
C THR A 205 25.21 2.50 -20.98
N SER A 206 25.32 3.82 -21.08
CA SER A 206 25.69 4.67 -19.93
C SER A 206 24.71 4.39 -18.79
N GLU A 207 25.19 3.71 -17.74
CA GLU A 207 24.39 3.49 -16.54
C GLU A 207 23.96 4.86 -15.99
N VAL A 208 22.66 5.03 -15.71
CA VAL A 208 22.18 6.26 -15.09
C VAL A 208 22.62 6.23 -13.62
N PRO A 209 23.43 7.19 -13.16
CA PRO A 209 23.84 7.26 -11.77
C PRO A 209 22.61 7.37 -10.85
N VAL A 210 22.69 6.73 -9.69
CA VAL A 210 21.71 6.87 -8.62
C VAL A 210 22.38 7.67 -7.52
N GLU A 211 21.80 8.81 -7.17
CA GLU A 211 22.32 9.61 -6.07
C GLU A 211 22.21 8.87 -4.74
N ASP A 212 23.24 8.98 -3.91
CA ASP A 212 23.21 8.46 -2.57
C ASP A 212 22.53 9.47 -1.61
N GLN A 213 21.93 8.95 -0.54
CA GLN A 213 21.33 9.74 0.53
C GLN A 213 20.15 10.64 0.13
N ARG A 214 19.39 10.25 -0.91
CA ARG A 214 18.16 10.95 -1.29
C ARG A 214 17.10 10.84 -0.20
N LEU A 215 16.40 11.96 0.05
CA LEU A 215 15.25 11.99 0.96
C LEU A 215 13.92 11.99 0.17
N ILE A 216 12.99 11.17 0.64
CA ILE A 216 11.57 11.23 0.28
C ILE A 216 10.84 11.67 1.55
N VAL A 217 10.14 12.79 1.52
CA VAL A 217 9.41 13.32 2.68
C VAL A 217 7.91 13.22 2.41
N SER A 218 7.16 12.58 3.30
CA SER A 218 5.70 12.53 3.17
C SER A 218 5.01 12.41 4.53
N VAL A 219 3.71 12.75 4.55
CA VAL A 219 2.82 12.32 5.61
C VAL A 219 2.54 10.82 5.43
N PRO A 220 2.74 9.97 6.45
CA PRO A 220 2.43 8.56 6.34
C PRO A 220 0.92 8.36 6.23
N SER A 221 0.50 7.36 5.46
CA SER A 221 -0.90 6.95 5.42
C SER A 221 -1.38 6.49 6.80
N ALA A 222 -2.66 6.72 7.08
CA ALA A 222 -3.33 6.13 8.24
C ALA A 222 -3.45 4.60 8.11
N LEU A 223 -3.38 4.06 6.88
CA LEU A 223 -3.38 2.63 6.63
C LEU A 223 -2.05 1.98 7.03
N HIS A 224 -2.15 0.88 7.77
CA HIS A 224 -0.99 0.25 8.38
C HIS A 224 0.02 -0.25 7.35
N SER A 225 1.28 0.13 7.58
CA SER A 225 2.44 -0.28 6.78
C SER A 225 2.32 0.04 5.29
N GLN A 226 1.52 1.05 4.92
CA GLN A 226 1.50 1.55 3.55
C GLN A 226 2.69 2.50 3.34
N LYS A 227 3.50 2.17 2.34
CA LYS A 227 4.66 2.97 1.93
C LYS A 227 4.26 3.89 0.77
N PRO A 228 4.93 5.04 0.59
CA PRO A 228 4.67 5.90 -0.55
C PRO A 228 5.01 5.18 -1.86
N SER A 229 4.28 5.48 -2.93
CA SER A 229 4.67 5.00 -4.26
C SER A 229 6.03 5.59 -4.63
N LEU A 230 6.89 4.74 -5.19
CA LEU A 230 8.22 5.12 -5.65
C LEU A 230 8.27 5.35 -7.17
N SER A 231 7.16 5.15 -7.89
CA SER A 231 7.13 5.15 -9.35
C SER A 231 7.74 6.43 -9.94
N GLU A 232 7.23 7.60 -9.56
CA GLU A 232 7.72 8.89 -10.08
C GLU A 232 9.18 9.19 -9.71
N VAL A 233 9.60 8.84 -8.50
CA VAL A 233 10.97 9.14 -8.03
C VAL A 233 12.02 8.20 -8.62
N LEU A 234 11.62 7.00 -9.03
CA LEU A 234 12.50 6.00 -9.67
C LEU A 234 12.59 6.14 -11.18
N LYS A 235 11.59 6.76 -11.84
CA LYS A 235 11.55 6.97 -13.30
C LYS A 235 12.86 7.47 -13.91
N PRO A 236 13.58 8.46 -13.32
CA PRO A 236 14.83 8.95 -13.90
C PRO A 236 15.95 7.89 -13.93
N HIS A 237 15.86 6.84 -13.12
CA HIS A 237 16.91 5.82 -12.94
C HIS A 237 16.61 4.51 -13.67
N VAL A 238 15.50 4.43 -14.41
CA VAL A 238 15.11 3.26 -15.19
C VAL A 238 14.96 3.62 -16.67
N ALA A 239 15.08 2.62 -17.54
CA ALA A 239 14.86 2.83 -18.96
C ALA A 239 13.40 3.23 -19.23
N ALA A 240 13.17 4.00 -20.30
CA ALA A 240 11.82 4.31 -20.74
C ALA A 240 11.08 3.00 -21.09
N GLY A 241 9.90 2.80 -20.51
CA GLY A 241 9.12 1.57 -20.69
C GLY A 241 9.68 0.36 -19.94
N ALA A 242 10.52 0.55 -18.92
CA ALA A 242 10.96 -0.54 -18.06
C ALA A 242 9.78 -1.30 -17.45
N GLU A 243 9.86 -2.63 -17.47
CA GLU A 243 8.91 -3.50 -16.79
C GLU A 243 9.19 -3.46 -15.29
N CYS A 244 8.19 -3.09 -14.51
CA CYS A 244 8.31 -2.89 -13.07
C CYS A 244 7.59 -4.00 -12.30
N LEU A 245 8.24 -4.52 -11.26
CA LEU A 245 7.69 -5.56 -10.38
C LEU A 245 7.72 -5.09 -8.92
N GLU A 246 6.58 -5.19 -8.24
CA GLU A 246 6.48 -4.99 -6.79
C GLU A 246 6.22 -6.34 -6.10
N LEU A 247 7.21 -6.80 -5.31
CA LEU A 247 7.06 -7.98 -4.46
C LEU A 247 6.49 -7.60 -3.09
N PHE A 248 5.71 -8.52 -2.50
CA PHE A 248 4.93 -8.29 -1.28
C PHE A 248 3.96 -7.11 -1.40
N ALA A 249 3.46 -6.89 -2.62
CA ALA A 249 2.55 -5.81 -2.92
C ALA A 249 1.23 -5.98 -2.14
N ARG A 250 0.65 -4.84 -1.77
CA ARG A 250 -0.70 -4.72 -1.18
C ARG A 250 -1.59 -3.74 -1.94
N SER A 251 -1.02 -3.12 -2.98
CA SER A 251 -1.68 -2.19 -3.88
C SER A 251 -1.26 -2.50 -5.31
N LEU A 252 -2.15 -2.21 -6.24
CA LEU A 252 -1.85 -2.18 -7.67
C LEU A 252 -1.41 -0.78 -8.08
N GLN A 253 -0.42 -0.69 -8.97
CA GLN A 253 0.06 0.57 -9.53
C GLN A 253 0.03 0.48 -11.07
N PRO A 254 -0.51 1.49 -11.79
CA PRO A 254 -0.49 1.50 -13.25
C PRO A 254 0.92 1.30 -13.83
N GLY A 255 1.05 0.38 -14.78
CA GLY A 255 2.33 0.01 -15.41
C GLY A 255 3.20 -0.94 -14.59
N TRP A 256 2.71 -1.45 -13.45
CA TRP A 256 3.44 -2.41 -12.61
C TRP A 256 2.80 -3.79 -12.64
N THR A 257 3.66 -4.80 -12.51
CA THR A 257 3.27 -6.12 -12.04
C THR A 257 3.36 -6.13 -10.52
N SER A 258 2.25 -6.39 -9.83
CA SER A 258 2.19 -6.47 -8.38
C SER A 258 2.05 -7.92 -7.94
N TRP A 259 2.81 -8.35 -6.94
CA TRP A 259 2.73 -9.72 -6.48
C TRP A 259 2.86 -9.83 -4.96
N GLY A 260 1.90 -10.51 -4.36
CA GLY A 260 1.91 -10.83 -2.94
C GLY A 260 0.69 -11.63 -2.54
N ASN A 261 0.69 -12.10 -1.29
CA ASN A 261 -0.44 -12.82 -0.69
C ASN A 261 -1.59 -11.89 -0.24
N GLU A 262 -1.39 -10.58 -0.35
CA GLU A 262 -2.39 -9.55 -0.04
C GLU A 262 -2.49 -8.50 -1.18
N VAL A 263 -2.18 -8.90 -2.43
CA VAL A 263 -1.95 -7.97 -3.55
C VAL A 263 -3.10 -7.01 -3.88
N LEU A 264 -4.34 -7.42 -3.58
CA LEU A 264 -5.57 -6.65 -3.81
C LEU A 264 -6.07 -5.91 -2.55
N LYS A 265 -5.32 -5.91 -1.44
CA LYS A 265 -5.80 -5.41 -0.15
C LYS A 265 -6.30 -3.98 -0.23
N PHE A 266 -5.54 -3.07 -0.84
CA PHE A 266 -5.91 -1.66 -0.97
C PHE A 266 -6.68 -1.35 -2.26
N GLN A 267 -7.22 -2.38 -2.92
CA GLN A 267 -8.07 -2.26 -4.11
C GLN A 267 -9.52 -2.48 -3.75
N HIS A 268 -9.83 -2.94 -2.53
CA HIS A 268 -11.20 -3.13 -2.11
C HIS A 268 -12.02 -1.83 -2.26
N ALA A 269 -13.21 -1.93 -2.84
CA ALA A 269 -14.03 -0.76 -3.22
C ALA A 269 -14.33 0.17 -2.04
N SER A 270 -14.40 -0.34 -0.81
CA SER A 270 -14.61 0.46 0.41
C SER A 270 -13.55 1.54 0.67
N TYR A 271 -12.33 1.41 0.12
CA TYR A 271 -11.31 2.45 0.20
C TYR A 271 -11.57 3.64 -0.74
N PHE A 272 -12.52 3.51 -1.67
CA PHE A 272 -12.83 4.50 -2.71
C PHE A 272 -14.23 5.09 -2.57
N THR A 273 -15.02 4.61 -1.61
CA THR A 273 -16.35 5.13 -1.30
C THR A 273 -16.27 6.07 -0.10
N LEU A 274 -16.44 7.37 -0.34
CA LEU A 274 -16.73 8.31 0.74
C LEU A 274 -18.14 8.02 1.23
N THR A 275 -18.29 7.53 2.45
CA THR A 275 -19.62 7.52 3.08
C THR A 275 -19.85 8.94 3.58
N PRO A 276 -20.85 9.70 3.09
CA PRO A 276 -21.16 10.99 3.67
C PRO A 276 -21.44 10.76 5.15
N ALA A 277 -20.76 11.50 6.03
CA ALA A 277 -21.11 11.52 7.44
C ALA A 277 -22.61 11.82 7.51
N ALA A 278 -23.38 10.94 8.17
CA ALA A 278 -24.81 11.14 8.30
C ALA A 278 -25.03 12.52 8.95
N ASP A 279 -25.52 13.47 8.15
CA ASP A 279 -26.05 14.72 8.68
C ASP A 279 -27.09 14.35 9.74
N GLY A 280 -26.95 15.00 10.90
CA GLY A 280 -27.64 14.65 12.13
C GLY A 280 -29.11 14.34 11.91
N ALA A 281 -29.56 13.23 12.49
CA ALA A 281 -30.97 12.89 12.56
C ALA A 281 -31.77 14.10 13.04
N ASP A 282 -32.73 14.52 12.22
CA ASP A 282 -33.76 15.48 12.58
C ASP A 282 -34.43 15.05 13.89
N ASP A 283 -34.53 16.05 14.77
CA ASP A 283 -35.17 16.05 16.08
C ASP A 283 -36.66 15.64 15.96
N PRO A 284 -37.18 14.64 16.69
CA PRO A 284 -38.58 14.28 16.62
C PRO A 284 -39.35 15.10 17.68
N ASP A 285 -39.48 16.40 17.48
CA ASP A 285 -40.45 17.23 18.22
C ASP A 285 -41.54 17.72 17.25
N GLU A 286 -42.47 16.82 16.92
CA GLU A 286 -43.76 17.19 16.34
C GLU A 286 -44.84 17.05 17.44
N GLU A 287 -45.08 18.15 18.17
CA GLU A 287 -46.29 18.30 18.99
C GLU A 287 -47.54 18.26 18.09
N PRO A 288 -48.59 17.48 18.42
CA PRO A 288 -49.85 17.58 17.70
C PRO A 288 -50.72 18.69 18.31
N ALA A 289 -50.97 19.73 17.52
CA ALA A 289 -51.96 20.76 17.82
C ALA A 289 -53.38 20.29 17.44
N VAL A 290 -54.28 20.06 18.42
CA VAL A 290 -55.74 20.24 18.25
C VAL A 290 -56.40 20.68 19.57
N THR A 291 -57.10 21.82 19.51
CA THR A 291 -57.88 22.53 20.56
C THR A 291 -59.33 21.99 20.73
N PRO A 292 -60.25 22.65 21.47
CA PRO A 292 -60.62 22.42 22.88
C PRO A 292 -62.08 21.88 23.06
N GLY A 293 -62.40 21.29 24.22
CA GLY A 293 -63.77 20.84 24.51
C GLY A 293 -64.05 20.41 25.96
N SER A 294 -64.49 21.38 26.77
CA SER A 294 -65.42 21.34 27.92
C SER A 294 -65.56 20.12 28.87
N THR A 295 -65.37 20.46 30.16
CA THR A 295 -66.15 20.12 31.38
C THR A 295 -66.16 18.69 31.95
N SER A 296 -65.53 18.50 33.12
CA SER A 296 -66.14 18.40 34.48
C SER A 296 -65.33 17.49 35.42
N SER A 297 -64.97 17.99 36.61
CA SER A 297 -64.39 17.24 37.75
C SER A 297 -65.48 16.49 38.55
N PRO A 298 -65.23 15.86 39.74
CA PRO A 298 -64.00 15.36 40.40
C PRO A 298 -64.18 13.95 41.07
N GLY A 299 -63.12 13.41 41.71
CA GLY A 299 -63.20 12.35 42.74
C GLY A 299 -61.90 11.52 42.81
N GLU A 300 -61.01 11.70 43.80
CA GLU A 300 -61.01 11.23 45.21
C GLU A 300 -60.14 9.96 45.43
N SER A 301 -59.06 10.14 46.21
CA SER A 301 -58.37 9.17 47.10
C SER A 301 -57.82 7.86 46.47
N SER A 302 -56.81 7.12 46.96
CA SER A 302 -56.28 6.92 48.30
C SER A 302 -55.04 6.00 48.24
N LEU A 303 -54.06 6.27 49.10
CA LEU A 303 -53.28 5.34 49.95
C LEU A 303 -52.34 4.22 49.41
N MET A 304 -51.19 4.18 50.13
CA MET A 304 -50.30 3.05 50.50
C MET A 304 -49.29 2.55 49.46
N ALA A 305 -47.97 2.73 49.69
CA ALA A 305 -47.09 1.91 50.55
C ALA A 305 -47.02 0.45 50.06
N ASP A 306 -45.88 -0.16 49.78
CA ASP A 306 -44.73 -0.36 50.66
C ASP A 306 -43.59 -1.05 49.86
N ARG A 307 -42.32 -0.90 50.30
CA ARG A 307 -41.21 -1.90 50.33
C ARG A 307 -40.86 -2.71 49.05
N GLN A 308 -39.60 -2.96 48.66
CA GLN A 308 -38.44 -3.34 49.48
C GLN A 308 -37.15 -3.39 48.62
N HIS A 309 -36.05 -3.04 49.27
CA HIS A 309 -34.65 -3.30 48.92
C HIS A 309 -34.30 -4.80 48.93
N LEU A 310 -33.33 -5.21 48.10
CA LEU A 310 -32.21 -6.15 48.36
C LEU A 310 -31.47 -6.33 47.02
N SER A 311 -30.31 -5.69 46.86
CA SER A 311 -28.95 -6.20 47.12
C SER A 311 -28.40 -7.06 45.99
#